data_AF-A0A853IBJ1-F1
#
_entry.id   AF-A0A853IBJ1-F1
#
_cell.length_a   1.000
_cell.length_b   1.000
_cell.length_c   1.000
_cell.angle_alpha   90.00
_cell.angle_beta   90.00
_cell.angle_gamma   90.00
#
_symmetry.space_group_name_H-M   'P 1'
#
loop_
_entity.id
_entity.type
_entity.pdbx_description
1 polymer ?
#
loop_
_entity_poly.entity_id
_entity_poly.type
_entity_poly.pdbx_seq_one_letter_code
_entity_poly.pdbx_strand_id
1 'polypeptide(L)'
;MSNYTKDHEFFKRADEIISLANTQCDSTANESVSLSLLFAAARFNAFIVASSVRNIEELKAEKPEAVKYFKEQYEKMLVENIDEYIKNYSNNIEKQRSQY
;
A
#
# COMPACT_ATOMS: atom_id res chain seq x y z
N MET A 1 -23.96 -5.33 11.54
CA MET A 1 -22.90 -6.20 10.99
C MET A 1 -21.70 -5.30 10.74
N SER A 2 -20.64 -5.52 11.53
CA SER A 2 -19.67 -4.51 11.99
C SER A 2 -18.56 -4.20 11.00
N ASN A 3 -17.97 -3.00 11.14
CA ASN A 3 -16.75 -2.54 10.43
C ASN A 3 -15.63 -3.59 10.40
N TYR A 4 -15.52 -4.43 11.44
CA TYR A 4 -14.60 -5.57 11.52
C TYR A 4 -14.54 -6.45 10.26
N THR A 5 -15.68 -6.71 9.62
CA THR A 5 -15.73 -7.58 8.43
C THR A 5 -15.15 -6.89 7.18
N LYS A 6 -15.32 -5.57 7.07
CA LYS A 6 -14.78 -4.78 5.95
C LYS A 6 -13.28 -4.59 6.09
N ASP A 7 -12.82 -4.39 7.32
CA ASP A 7 -11.40 -4.26 7.64
C ASP A 7 -10.67 -5.59 7.35
N HIS A 8 -11.25 -6.74 7.72
CA HIS A 8 -10.68 -8.06 7.42
C HIS A 8 -10.49 -8.30 5.92
N GLU A 9 -11.50 -8.04 5.10
CA GLU A 9 -11.41 -8.24 3.65
C GLU A 9 -10.44 -7.25 2.98
N PHE A 10 -10.29 -6.05 3.53
CA PHE A 10 -9.27 -5.11 3.09
C PHE A 10 -7.86 -5.65 3.34
N PHE A 11 -7.56 -6.06 4.58
CA PHE A 11 -6.24 -6.60 4.94
C PHE A 11 -5.93 -7.87 4.16
N LYS A 12 -6.90 -8.77 4.00
CA LYS A 12 -6.73 -9.98 3.19
C LYS A 12 -6.25 -9.69 1.77
N ARG A 13 -6.84 -8.70 1.09
CA ARG A 13 -6.40 -8.30 -0.27
C ARG A 13 -5.01 -7.68 -0.27
N ALA A 14 -4.68 -6.90 0.75
CA ALA A 14 -3.33 -6.34 0.90
C ALA A 14 -2.30 -7.46 1.09
N ASP A 15 -2.60 -8.45 1.93
CA ASP A 15 -1.74 -9.62 2.19
C ASP A 15 -1.51 -10.46 0.94
N GLU A 16 -2.55 -10.66 0.11
CA GLU A 16 -2.42 -11.36 -1.17
C GLU A 16 -1.43 -10.65 -2.12
N ILE A 17 -1.44 -9.31 -2.14
CA ILE A 17 -0.49 -8.51 -2.94
C ILE A 17 0.93 -8.60 -2.35
N ILE A 18 1.05 -8.51 -1.02
CA ILE A 18 2.34 -8.63 -0.31
C ILE A 18 2.94 -10.03 -0.54
N SER A 19 2.11 -11.08 -0.49
CA SER A 19 2.55 -12.45 -0.74
C SER A 19 3.15 -12.60 -2.14
N LEU A 20 2.51 -12.03 -3.16
CA LEU A 20 3.05 -12.01 -4.52
C LEU A 20 4.38 -11.23 -4.60
N ALA A 21 4.47 -10.07 -3.94
CA ALA A 21 5.69 -9.28 -3.90
C ALA A 21 6.84 -10.06 -3.24
N ASN A 22 6.57 -10.74 -2.12
CA ASN A 22 7.55 -11.57 -1.43
C ASN A 22 8.09 -12.68 -2.34
N THR A 23 7.25 -13.34 -3.14
CA THR A 23 7.71 -14.31 -4.14
C THR A 23 8.60 -13.66 -5.22
N GLN A 24 8.34 -12.41 -5.61
CA GLN A 24 9.20 -11.71 -6.58
C GLN A 24 10.56 -11.33 -5.98
N CYS A 25 10.63 -11.14 -4.66
CA CYS A 25 11.88 -10.89 -3.94
C CYS A 25 12.83 -12.09 -3.95
N ASP A 26 12.36 -13.31 -4.26
CA ASP A 26 13.21 -14.51 -4.38
C ASP A 26 14.25 -14.37 -5.52
N SER A 27 13.96 -13.55 -6.53
CA SER A 27 14.82 -13.36 -7.70
C SER A 27 15.15 -11.90 -8.02
N THR A 28 14.62 -10.94 -7.26
CA THR A 28 14.73 -9.49 -7.55
C THR A 28 15.01 -8.73 -6.26
N ALA A 29 15.84 -7.68 -6.32
CA ALA A 29 16.11 -6.84 -5.15
C ALA A 29 14.83 -6.24 -4.56
N ASN A 30 14.72 -6.23 -3.23
CA ASN A 30 13.55 -5.76 -2.48
C ASN A 30 13.14 -4.34 -2.87
N GLU A 31 14.12 -3.45 -3.11
CA GLU A 31 13.89 -2.07 -3.52
C GLU A 31 13.26 -1.97 -4.92
N SER A 32 13.61 -2.89 -5.81
CA SER A 32 13.03 -2.94 -7.16
C SER A 32 11.61 -3.50 -7.13
N VAL A 33 11.34 -4.49 -6.28
CA VAL A 33 9.99 -5.03 -6.06
C VAL A 33 9.09 -3.97 -5.40
N SER A 34 9.59 -3.22 -4.42
CA SER A 34 8.81 -2.17 -3.76
C SER A 34 8.45 -1.02 -4.72
N LEU A 35 9.36 -0.61 -5.60
CA LEU A 35 9.05 0.35 -6.67
C LEU A 35 8.04 -0.21 -7.68
N SER A 36 8.11 -1.51 -7.97
CA SER A 36 7.14 -2.18 -8.84
C SER A 36 5.74 -2.19 -8.23
N LEU A 37 5.62 -2.43 -6.92
CA LEU A 37 4.36 -2.33 -6.18
C LEU A 37 3.78 -0.91 -6.23
N LEU A 38 4.62 0.11 -5.97
CA LEU A 38 4.18 1.50 -6.03
C LEU A 38 3.66 1.87 -7.42
N PHE A 39 4.36 1.42 -8.48
CA PHE A 39 3.93 1.64 -9.86
C PHE A 39 2.64 0.88 -10.19
N ALA A 40 2.48 -0.36 -9.72
CA ALA A 40 1.27 -1.15 -9.90
C ALA A 40 0.05 -0.46 -9.25
N ALA A 41 0.20 0.02 -8.00
CA ALA A 41 -0.83 0.78 -7.30
C ALA A 41 -1.20 2.06 -8.08
N ALA A 42 -0.21 2.82 -8.56
CA ALA A 42 -0.44 4.02 -9.34
C ALA A 42 -1.23 3.74 -10.63
N ARG A 43 -0.88 2.67 -11.37
CA ARG A 43 -1.59 2.27 -12.60
C ARG A 43 -3.03 1.85 -12.33
N PHE A 44 -3.24 1.06 -11.28
CA PHE A 44 -4.57 0.62 -10.90
C PHE A 44 -5.45 1.80 -10.49
N ASN A 45 -4.94 2.69 -9.62
CA ASN A 45 -5.67 3.86 -9.18
C ASN A 45 -5.97 4.85 -10.33
N ALA A 46 -5.03 5.04 -11.26
CA ALA A 46 -5.27 5.84 -12.47
C ALA A 46 -6.39 5.25 -13.34
N PHE A 47 -6.48 3.92 -13.46
CA PHE A 47 -7.57 3.26 -14.15
C PHE A 47 -8.92 3.47 -13.45
N ILE A 48 -8.96 3.41 -12.11
CA ILE A 48 -10.20 3.68 -11.36
C ILE A 48 -10.72 5.11 -11.61
N VAL A 49 -9.83 6.11 -11.57
CA VAL A 49 -10.19 7.51 -11.86
C VAL A 49 -10.67 7.69 -13.30
N ALA A 50 -9.94 7.11 -14.26
CA ALA A 50 -10.32 7.18 -15.66
C ALA A 50 -11.68 6.50 -15.92
N SER A 51 -12.01 5.46 -15.17
CA SER A 51 -13.28 4.72 -15.29
C SER A 51 -14.45 5.39 -14.58
N SER A 52 -14.20 6.37 -13.69
CA SER A 52 -15.24 7.08 -12.94
C SER A 52 -15.74 8.35 -13.61
N VAL A 53 -15.09 8.81 -14.67
CA VAL A 53 -15.42 10.05 -15.40
C VAL A 53 -16.06 9.74 -16.75
N ARG A 54 -16.82 10.69 -17.31
CA ARG A 54 -17.60 10.47 -18.54
C ARG A 54 -16.83 10.77 -19.82
N ASN A 55 -15.81 11.61 -19.74
CA ASN A 55 -15.06 12.11 -20.89
C ASN A 55 -13.66 12.58 -20.48
N ILE A 56 -12.86 12.97 -21.49
CA ILE A 56 -11.46 13.36 -21.30
C ILE A 56 -11.32 14.73 -20.62
N GLU A 57 -12.28 15.64 -20.80
CA GLU A 57 -12.30 16.95 -20.15
C GLU A 57 -12.46 16.80 -18.63
N GLU A 58 -13.37 15.94 -18.20
CA GLU A 58 -13.54 15.56 -16.79
C GLU A 58 -12.29 14.88 -16.25
N LEU A 59 -11.69 13.92 -16.99
CA LEU A 59 -10.45 13.28 -16.55
C LEU A 59 -9.32 14.30 -16.31
N LYS A 60 -9.18 15.29 -17.20
CA LYS A 60 -8.19 16.36 -17.06
C LYS A 60 -8.49 17.24 -15.85
N ALA A 61 -9.76 17.55 -15.59
CA ALA A 61 -10.18 18.35 -14.45
C ALA A 61 -10.01 17.61 -13.11
N GLU A 62 -10.27 16.31 -13.08
CA GLU A 62 -10.18 15.48 -11.86
C GLU A 62 -8.75 15.04 -11.51
N LYS A 63 -7.84 15.02 -12.49
CA LYS A 63 -6.45 14.57 -12.30
C LYS A 63 -5.76 15.19 -11.08
N PRO A 64 -5.77 16.52 -10.84
CA PRO A 64 -5.05 17.13 -9.72
C PRO A 64 -5.57 16.63 -8.36
N GLU A 65 -6.89 16.54 -8.21
CA GLU A 65 -7.52 16.11 -6.96
C GLU A 65 -7.30 14.62 -6.71
N ALA A 66 -7.43 13.79 -7.75
CA ALA A 66 -7.12 12.37 -7.66
C ALA A 66 -5.65 12.10 -7.26
N VAL A 67 -4.70 12.81 -7.87
CA VAL A 67 -3.26 12.70 -7.52
C VAL A 67 -3.03 13.09 -6.07
N LYS A 68 -3.63 14.19 -5.61
CA LYS A 68 -3.52 14.64 -4.23
C LYS A 68 -4.08 13.59 -3.27
N TYR A 69 -5.29 13.10 -3.53
CA TYR A 69 -5.96 12.10 -2.70
C TYR A 69 -5.11 10.84 -2.52
N PHE A 70 -4.65 10.22 -3.62
CA PHE A 70 -3.87 8.98 -3.52
C PHE A 70 -2.50 9.18 -2.87
N LYS A 71 -1.87 10.34 -3.05
CA LYS A 71 -0.63 10.68 -2.33
C LYS A 71 -0.88 10.73 -0.82
N GLU A 72 -1.91 11.45 -0.39
CA GLU A 72 -2.26 11.58 1.03
C GLU A 72 -2.65 10.23 1.66
N GLN A 73 -3.40 9.38 0.94
CA GLN A 73 -3.73 8.05 1.43
C GLN A 73 -2.48 7.17 1.61
N TYR A 74 -1.58 7.16 0.63
CA TYR A 74 -0.34 6.39 0.73
C TYR A 74 0.56 6.92 1.85
N GLU A 75 0.72 8.24 1.97
CA GLU A 75 1.50 8.87 3.03
C GLU A 75 0.98 8.48 4.42
N LYS A 76 -0.34 8.56 4.63
CA LYS A 76 -0.97 8.14 5.88
C LYS A 76 -0.69 6.68 6.21
N MET A 77 -0.92 5.76 5.26
CA MET A 77 -0.69 4.33 5.48
C MET A 77 0.79 4.02 5.75
N LEU A 78 1.70 4.67 5.02
CA LEU A 78 3.14 4.48 5.21
C LEU A 78 3.59 4.96 6.59
N VAL A 79 3.12 6.14 7.02
CA VAL A 79 3.42 6.68 8.36
C VAL A 79 2.89 5.75 9.44
N GLU A 80 1.63 5.31 9.35
CA GLU A 80 1.04 4.37 10.33
C GLU A 80 1.87 3.08 10.46
N ASN A 81 2.30 2.48 9.33
CA ASN A 81 3.12 1.27 9.35
C ASN A 81 4.52 1.53 9.93
N ILE A 82 5.17 2.64 9.58
CA ILE A 82 6.49 3.00 10.12
C ILE A 82 6.39 3.26 11.64
N ASP A 83 5.34 3.96 12.08
CA ASP A 83 5.10 4.24 13.50
C ASP A 83 4.88 2.94 14.29
N GLU A 84 4.24 1.92 13.70
CA GLU A 84 4.14 0.59 14.31
C GLU A 84 5.51 -0.07 14.49
N TYR A 85 6.41 0.03 13.51
CA TYR A 85 7.79 -0.44 13.63
C TYR A 85 8.57 0.36 14.68
N ILE A 86 8.40 1.69 14.75
CA ILE A 86 9.03 2.55 15.77
C ILE A 86 8.54 2.17 17.17
N LYS A 87 7.23 2.04 17.36
CA LYS A 87 6.62 1.70 18.65
C LYS A 87 7.07 0.34 19.17
N ASN A 88 7.20 -0.64 18.27
CA ASN A 88 7.62 -2.00 18.60
C ASN A 88 9.13 -2.21 18.46
N TYR A 89 9.90 -1.15 18.19
CA TYR A 89 11.34 -1.25 17.95
C TYR A 89 12.05 -1.94 19.12
N SER A 90 11.75 -1.53 20.36
CA SER A 90 12.31 -2.15 21.57
C SER A 90 11.77 -3.56 21.85
N ASN A 91 10.51 -3.86 21.53
CA ASN A 91 9.90 -5.18 21.73
C ASN A 91 10.49 -6.25 20.79
N ASN A 92 11.07 -5.86 19.66
CA ASN A 92 11.80 -6.76 18.75
C ASN A 92 13.25 -7.03 19.21
N ILE A 93 13.83 -6.20 20.09
CA ILE A 93 15.20 -6.37 20.59
C ILE A 93 15.29 -7.49 21.65
N GLU A 94 14.22 -7.78 22.40
CA GLU A 94 14.22 -8.90 23.37
C GLU A 94 14.04 -10.28 22.71
N LYS A 95 13.21 -10.38 21.67
CA LYS A 95 13.04 -11.65 20.92
C LYS A 95 14.30 -12.06 20.15
N GLN A 96 15.08 -11.11 19.62
CA GLN A 96 16.35 -11.41 18.95
C GLN A 96 17.50 -11.73 19.91
N ARG A 97 17.47 -11.23 21.16
CA ARG A 97 18.46 -11.59 22.21
C ARG A 97 18.19 -12.94 22.88
N SER A 98 17.00 -13.49 22.73
CA SER A 98 16.61 -14.77 23.34
C SER A 98 16.86 -15.98 22.41
N GLN A 99 17.35 -15.74 21.18
CA GLN A 99 17.73 -16.76 20.21
C GLN A 99 19.25 -16.81 19.94
N TYR A 100 20.04 -16.14 20.78
CA TYR A 100 21.50 -16.31 20.86
C TYR A 100 21.93 -16.54 22.30
#